data_AF-A0A7W0U209-F1
#
_entry.id   AF-A0A7W0U209-F1
#
_cell.length_a   1.000
_cell.length_b   1.000
_cell.length_c   1.000
_cell.angle_alpha   90.00
_cell.angle_beta   90.00
_cell.angle_gamma   90.00
#
_symmetry.space_group_name_H-M   'P 1'
#
loop_
_entity.id
_entity.type
_entity.pdbx_description
1 polymer ?
#
loop_
_entity_poly.entity_id
_entity_poly.type
_entity_poly.pdbx_seq_one_letter_code
_entity_poly.pdbx_strand_id
1 'polypeptide(L)'
;AALVFDGDVAVAWAEYGPVEELPNIHHRKEWEQGVVGMPDYRITCLFVDRRYRRKGMAVVAVRGALALIAAAGGGLVESYPHDLPPGKKTSASFLYNATRSMYEQLGFNYERPKGKGNCVMSKVVPAG
;
A
#
# COMPACT_ATOMS: atom_id res chain seq x y z
N ALA A 1 11.84 0.28 -1.82
CA ALA A 1 10.88 -0.83 -2.01
C ALA A 1 11.24 -2.01 -1.12
N ALA A 2 10.24 -2.71 -0.57
CA ALA A 2 10.42 -3.92 0.23
C ALA A 2 10.28 -5.14 -0.66
N LEU A 3 11.31 -5.97 -0.72
CA LEU A 3 11.37 -7.15 -1.59
C LEU A 3 11.05 -8.42 -0.79
N VAL A 4 10.30 -9.34 -1.41
CA VAL A 4 10.06 -10.68 -0.89
C VAL A 4 10.84 -11.66 -1.75
N PHE A 5 11.70 -12.44 -1.12
CA PHE A 5 12.56 -13.42 -1.79
C PHE A 5 12.08 -14.86 -1.53
N ASP A 6 12.19 -15.70 -2.55
CA ASP A 6 12.15 -17.16 -2.47
C ASP A 6 13.50 -17.68 -3.00
N GLY A 7 14.39 -18.07 -2.07
CA GLY A 7 15.81 -18.24 -2.38
C GLY A 7 16.41 -16.93 -2.91
N ASP A 8 17.06 -17.00 -4.06
CA ASP A 8 17.70 -15.83 -4.70
C ASP A 8 16.74 -15.04 -5.63
N VAL A 9 15.46 -15.42 -5.68
CA VAL A 9 14.49 -14.83 -6.61
C VAL A 9 13.58 -13.85 -5.88
N ALA A 10 13.53 -12.59 -6.33
CA ALA A 10 12.53 -11.62 -5.87
C ALA A 10 11.16 -11.94 -6.50
N VAL A 11 10.20 -12.38 -5.68
CA VAL A 11 8.89 -12.90 -6.14
C VAL A 11 7.74 -11.91 -5.93
N ALA A 12 7.92 -10.93 -5.06
CA ALA A 12 6.97 -9.85 -4.84
C ALA A 12 7.68 -8.62 -4.26
N TRP A 13 7.04 -7.46 -4.37
CA TRP A 13 7.53 -6.26 -3.73
C TRP A 13 6.43 -5.26 -3.42
N ALA A 14 6.72 -4.36 -2.48
CA ALA A 14 5.94 -3.17 -2.18
C ALA A 14 6.82 -1.93 -2.36
N GLU A 15 6.42 -1.02 -3.24
CA GLU A 15 7.04 0.29 -3.35
C GLU A 15 6.63 1.12 -2.14
N TYR A 16 7.63 1.56 -1.38
CA TYR A 16 7.45 2.43 -0.22
C TYR A 16 8.61 3.41 -0.11
N GLY A 17 8.37 4.54 0.55
CA GLY A 17 9.35 5.59 0.80
C GLY A 17 8.69 6.85 1.37
N PRO A 18 9.51 7.85 1.76
CA PRO A 18 9.02 9.16 2.17
C PRO A 18 8.19 9.85 1.09
N VAL A 19 7.31 10.78 1.48
CA VAL A 19 6.45 11.49 0.52
C VAL A 19 7.27 12.28 -0.50
N GLU A 20 8.42 12.82 -0.10
CA GLU A 20 9.33 13.59 -0.94
C GLU A 20 9.95 12.72 -2.04
N GLU A 21 10.23 11.45 -1.73
CA GLU A 21 10.79 10.48 -2.68
C GLU A 21 9.71 9.86 -3.58
N LEU A 22 8.47 9.79 -3.09
CA LEU A 22 7.31 9.25 -3.82
C LEU A 22 6.21 10.32 -4.02
N PRO A 23 6.48 11.41 -4.77
CA PRO A 23 5.54 12.52 -4.92
C PRO A 23 4.34 12.16 -5.80
N ASN A 24 4.47 11.15 -6.66
CA ASN A 24 3.48 10.78 -7.66
C ASN A 24 2.56 9.66 -7.16
N ILE A 25 1.26 9.93 -7.19
CA ILE A 25 0.20 8.96 -6.89
C ILE A 25 -0.95 9.13 -7.88
N HIS A 26 -1.68 8.06 -8.14
CA HIS A 26 -2.94 8.16 -8.88
C HIS A 26 -3.93 9.05 -8.13
N HIS A 27 -4.68 9.89 -8.85
CA HIS A 27 -5.66 10.83 -8.26
C HIS A 27 -5.03 11.79 -7.23
N ARG A 28 -3.83 12.31 -7.55
CA ARG A 28 -3.08 13.22 -6.67
C ARG A 28 -3.87 14.49 -6.34
N LYS A 29 -4.55 15.11 -7.31
CA LYS A 29 -5.33 16.34 -7.08
C LYS A 29 -6.44 16.12 -6.06
N GLU A 30 -7.14 14.99 -6.14
CA GLU A 30 -8.18 14.61 -5.19
C GLU A 30 -7.61 14.26 -3.81
N TRP A 31 -6.40 13.69 -3.76
CA TRP A 31 -5.70 13.48 -2.51
C TRP A 31 -5.34 14.81 -1.83
N GLU A 32 -4.78 15.76 -2.59
CA GLU A 32 -4.37 17.09 -2.12
C GLU A 32 -5.55 17.90 -1.57
N GLN A 33 -6.75 17.74 -2.15
CA GLN A 33 -7.96 18.42 -1.66
C GLN A 33 -8.43 17.97 -0.28
N GLY A 34 -8.05 16.76 0.16
CA GLY A 34 -8.50 16.17 1.42
C GLY A 34 -7.38 15.89 2.42
N VAL A 35 -6.14 16.32 2.14
CA VAL A 35 -5.02 16.09 3.05
C VAL A 35 -5.14 17.04 4.25
N VAL A 36 -5.17 16.47 5.46
CA VAL A 36 -5.23 17.22 6.73
C VAL A 36 -3.88 17.22 7.46
N GLY A 37 -3.03 16.24 7.15
CA GLY A 37 -1.66 16.13 7.61
C GLY A 37 -0.86 15.30 6.61
N MET A 38 0.38 15.69 6.37
CA MET A 38 1.25 14.94 5.46
C MET A 38 1.66 13.61 6.13
N PRO A 39 1.54 12.46 5.45
CA PRO A 39 2.14 11.24 5.97
C PRO A 39 3.66 11.33 5.87
N ASP A 40 4.35 10.58 6.73
CA ASP A 40 5.80 10.46 6.66
C ASP A 40 6.19 9.52 5.50
N TYR A 41 5.41 8.46 5.28
CA TYR A 41 5.68 7.44 4.26
C TYR A 41 4.45 7.12 3.41
N ARG A 42 4.70 6.62 2.20
CA ARG A 42 3.70 6.07 1.30
C ARG A 42 3.99 4.62 0.95
N ILE A 43 2.94 3.85 0.70
CA ILE A 43 2.98 2.59 -0.04
C ILE A 43 2.12 2.76 -1.30
N THR A 44 2.77 2.86 -2.47
CA THR A 44 2.16 3.35 -3.71
C THR A 44 1.75 2.24 -4.69
N CYS A 45 2.53 1.16 -4.76
CA CYS A 45 2.31 0.06 -5.70
C CYS A 45 2.87 -1.26 -5.17
N LEU A 46 2.25 -2.37 -5.59
CA LEU A 46 2.61 -3.73 -5.24
C LEU A 46 2.78 -4.57 -6.51
N PHE A 47 3.69 -5.52 -6.44
CA PHE A 47 3.85 -6.54 -7.48
C PHE A 47 3.92 -7.92 -6.86
N VAL A 48 3.33 -8.89 -7.55
CA VAL A 48 3.45 -10.31 -7.22
C VAL A 48 3.61 -11.10 -8.52
N ASP A 49 4.71 -11.87 -8.59
CA ASP A 49 4.98 -12.76 -9.70
C ASP A 49 3.79 -13.71 -9.92
N ARG A 50 3.48 -13.98 -11.20
CA ARG A 50 2.31 -14.77 -11.58
C ARG A 50 2.25 -16.15 -10.90
N ARG A 51 3.40 -16.80 -10.70
CA ARG A 51 3.52 -18.13 -10.06
C ARG A 51 3.25 -18.08 -8.54
N TYR A 52 3.31 -16.89 -7.96
CA TYR A 52 3.13 -16.63 -6.53
C TYR A 52 1.83 -15.91 -6.18
N ARG A 53 1.00 -15.60 -7.19
CA ARG A 53 -0.34 -15.02 -6.97
C ARG A 53 -1.24 -15.97 -6.19
N ARG A 54 -2.17 -15.38 -5.42
CA ARG A 54 -3.12 -16.08 -4.53
C ARG A 54 -2.45 -16.83 -3.36
N LYS A 55 -1.16 -16.61 -3.10
CA LYS A 55 -0.42 -17.15 -1.95
C LYS A 55 -0.19 -16.12 -0.83
N GLY A 56 -0.89 -14.99 -0.86
CA GLY A 56 -0.75 -13.92 0.15
C GLY A 56 0.51 -13.06 0.03
N MET A 57 1.29 -13.15 -1.05
CA MET A 57 2.58 -12.43 -1.15
C MET A 57 2.47 -10.90 -1.10
N ALA A 58 1.35 -10.31 -1.53
CA ALA A 58 1.11 -8.87 -1.38
C ALA A 58 1.08 -8.46 0.11
N VAL A 59 0.45 -9.28 0.96
CA VAL A 59 0.41 -9.08 2.42
C VAL A 59 1.82 -9.17 3.01
N VAL A 60 2.61 -10.15 2.56
CA VAL A 60 4.02 -10.31 2.98
C VAL A 60 4.85 -9.08 2.61
N ALA A 61 4.72 -8.59 1.37
CA ALA A 61 5.44 -7.42 0.90
C ALA A 61 5.09 -6.15 1.70
N VAL A 62 3.80 -5.90 1.95
CA VAL A 62 3.37 -4.75 2.77
C VAL A 62 3.86 -4.88 4.21
N ARG A 63 3.79 -6.07 4.83
CA ARG A 63 4.35 -6.28 6.17
C ARG A 63 5.86 -5.99 6.22
N GLY A 64 6.60 -6.42 5.19
CA GLY A 64 8.02 -6.10 5.05
C GLY A 64 8.28 -4.59 4.96
N ALA A 65 7.49 -3.86 4.16
CA ALA A 65 7.58 -2.40 4.07
C ALA A 65 7.33 -1.74 5.43
N LEU A 66 6.29 -2.15 6.16
CA LEU A 66 5.99 -1.63 7.50
C LEU A 66 7.13 -1.90 8.50
N ALA A 67 7.74 -3.09 8.45
CA ALA A 67 8.87 -3.43 9.31
C ALA A 67 10.11 -2.58 9.00
N LEU A 68 10.40 -2.34 7.72
CA LEU A 68 11.49 -1.46 7.30
C LEU A 68 11.24 0.01 7.69
N ILE A 69 9.99 0.47 7.61
CA ILE A 69 9.59 1.80 8.11
C ILE A 69 9.77 1.89 9.62
N ALA A 70 9.36 0.87 10.39
CA ALA A 70 9.56 0.83 11.84
C ALA A 70 11.05 0.91 12.20
N ALA A 71 11.90 0.13 11.52
CA ALA A 71 13.35 0.15 11.69
C ALA A 71 14.00 1.49 11.32
N ALA A 72 13.35 2.28 10.45
CA ALA A 72 13.78 3.64 10.09
C ALA A 72 13.23 4.74 11.02
N GLY A 73 12.60 4.38 12.14
CA GLY A 73 12.07 5.32 13.14
C GLY A 73 10.55 5.43 13.16
N GLY A 74 9.83 4.70 12.30
CA GLY A 74 8.37 4.72 12.26
C GLY A 74 7.79 6.04 11.71
N GLY A 75 6.47 6.18 11.81
CA GLY A 75 5.74 7.35 11.32
C GLY A 75 4.33 7.02 10.83
N LEU A 76 3.65 8.04 10.33
CA LEU A 76 2.36 7.92 9.64
C LEU A 76 2.59 7.39 8.22
N VAL A 77 2.03 6.22 7.93
CA VAL A 77 2.10 5.58 6.62
C VAL A 77 0.75 5.67 5.95
N GLU A 78 0.72 6.20 4.73
CA GLU A 78 -0.47 6.14 3.87
C GLU A 78 -0.33 5.09 2.77
N SER A 79 -1.46 4.51 2.36
CA SER A 79 -1.59 3.73 1.15
C SER A 79 -2.90 4.02 0.43
N TYR A 80 -2.98 3.61 -0.84
CA TYR A 80 -4.03 4.05 -1.76
C TYR A 80 -4.69 2.89 -2.50
N PRO A 81 -5.22 1.88 -1.77
CA PRO A 81 -5.77 0.69 -2.39
C PRO A 81 -7.05 0.97 -3.17
N HIS A 82 -7.49 -0.02 -3.94
CA HIS A 82 -8.79 0.03 -4.58
C HIS A 82 -9.91 -0.25 -3.57
N ASP A 83 -10.94 0.58 -3.60
CA ASP A 83 -12.18 0.38 -2.85
C ASP A 83 -13.25 -0.14 -3.81
N LEU A 84 -13.31 -1.47 -3.92
CA LEU A 84 -14.24 -2.15 -4.83
C LEU A 84 -15.62 -2.26 -4.17
N PRO A 85 -16.71 -1.92 -4.89
CA PRO A 85 -18.05 -2.20 -4.40
C PRO A 85 -18.23 -3.69 -4.04
N PRO A 86 -19.02 -4.01 -3.01
CA PRO A 86 -19.33 -5.39 -2.65
C PRO A 86 -19.80 -6.19 -3.89
N GLY A 87 -19.24 -7.39 -4.08
CA GLY A 87 -19.59 -8.28 -5.19
C GLY A 87 -18.92 -7.96 -6.54
N LYS A 88 -18.25 -6.81 -6.71
CA LYS A 88 -17.54 -6.49 -7.95
C LYS A 88 -16.21 -7.27 -8.03
N LYS A 89 -16.09 -8.17 -9.01
CA LYS A 89 -14.83 -8.85 -9.33
C LYS A 89 -14.04 -8.02 -10.35
N THR A 90 -12.80 -7.71 -10.02
CA THR A 90 -11.84 -7.03 -10.90
C THR A 90 -10.60 -7.92 -11.03
N SER A 91 -9.97 -7.94 -12.22
CA SER A 91 -8.72 -8.67 -12.41
C SER A 91 -7.63 -8.12 -11.49
N ALA A 92 -6.82 -9.00 -10.90
CA ALA A 92 -5.66 -8.63 -10.08
C ALA A 92 -4.66 -7.72 -10.82
N SER A 93 -4.63 -7.76 -12.16
CA SER A 93 -3.79 -6.86 -12.96
C SER A 93 -4.17 -5.38 -12.84
N PHE A 94 -5.41 -5.07 -12.47
CA PHE A 94 -5.87 -3.69 -12.24
C PHE A 94 -5.73 -3.26 -10.78
N LEU A 95 -5.43 -4.18 -9.86
CA LEU A 95 -5.31 -3.93 -8.42
C LEU A 95 -3.85 -3.69 -8.04
N TYR A 96 -3.23 -2.70 -8.67
CA TYR A 96 -1.79 -2.43 -8.52
C TYR A 96 -1.40 -2.12 -7.07
N ASN A 97 -2.32 -1.61 -6.26
CA ASN A 97 -2.11 -1.38 -4.83
C ASN A 97 -3.10 -2.19 -3.97
N ALA A 98 -3.45 -3.40 -4.42
CA ALA A 98 -4.40 -4.31 -3.76
C ALA A 98 -5.76 -3.65 -3.40
N THR A 99 -6.44 -4.16 -2.36
CA THR A 99 -7.80 -3.77 -1.98
C THR A 99 -7.85 -3.17 -0.58
N ARG A 100 -8.84 -2.30 -0.34
CA ARG A 100 -9.15 -1.75 0.98
C ARG A 100 -9.18 -2.82 2.07
N SER A 101 -9.91 -3.91 1.84
CA SER A 101 -10.05 -5.03 2.77
C SER A 101 -8.72 -5.67 3.17
N MET A 102 -7.73 -5.73 2.26
CA MET A 102 -6.40 -6.25 2.58
C MET A 102 -5.65 -5.32 3.55
N TYR A 103 -5.76 -4.01 3.34
CA TYR A 103 -5.12 -3.01 4.20
C TYR A 103 -5.80 -2.95 5.58
N GLU A 104 -7.13 -3.10 5.66
CA GLU A 104 -7.85 -3.22 6.93
C GLU A 104 -7.34 -4.43 7.75
N GLN A 105 -7.10 -5.58 7.12
CA GLN A 105 -6.50 -6.76 7.78
C GLN A 105 -5.06 -6.53 8.26
N LEU A 106 -4.35 -5.57 7.66
CA LEU A 106 -3.02 -5.14 8.09
C LEU A 106 -3.09 -4.04 9.17
N GLY A 107 -4.30 -3.69 9.61
CA GLY A 107 -4.57 -2.69 10.63
C GLY A 107 -4.32 -1.27 10.14
N PHE A 108 -4.56 -1.00 8.86
CA PHE A 108 -4.78 0.36 8.38
C PHE A 108 -6.22 0.79 8.62
N ASN A 109 -6.41 2.07 8.90
CA ASN A 109 -7.71 2.69 9.02
C ASN A 109 -8.12 3.32 7.69
N TYR A 110 -9.42 3.29 7.40
CA TYR A 110 -9.99 4.03 6.29
C TYR A 110 -10.11 5.51 6.63
N GLU A 111 -9.61 6.37 5.76
CA GLU A 111 -9.70 7.83 5.94
C GLU A 111 -10.82 8.42 5.09
N ARG A 112 -10.73 8.25 3.76
CA ARG A 112 -11.61 8.92 2.79
C ARG A 112 -11.58 8.26 1.41
N PRO A 113 -12.60 8.49 0.57
CA PRO A 113 -12.52 8.08 -0.83
C PRO A 113 -11.51 8.94 -1.59
N LYS A 114 -10.96 8.40 -2.68
CA LYS A 114 -10.02 9.08 -3.57
C LYS A 114 -10.25 8.67 -5.02
N GLY A 115 -10.77 9.58 -5.84
CA GLY A 115 -11.12 9.27 -7.23
C GLY A 115 -12.26 8.25 -7.35
N LYS A 116 -12.38 7.61 -8.52
CA LYS A 116 -13.45 6.65 -8.84
C LYS A 116 -13.01 5.20 -8.57
N GLY A 117 -12.86 4.85 -7.29
CA GLY A 117 -12.60 3.47 -6.86
C GLY A 117 -11.28 3.22 -6.16
N ASN A 118 -10.61 4.27 -5.67
CA ASN A 118 -9.56 4.15 -4.66
C ASN A 118 -10.00 4.85 -3.37
N CYS A 119 -9.30 4.55 -2.29
CA CYS A 119 -9.42 5.27 -1.04
C CYS A 119 -8.04 5.68 -0.53
N VAL A 120 -8.04 6.48 0.53
CA VAL A 120 -6.86 6.71 1.37
C VAL A 120 -7.02 5.86 2.62
N MET A 121 -5.98 5.08 2.92
CA MET A 121 -5.86 4.29 4.13
C MET A 121 -4.61 4.74 4.87
N SER A 122 -4.66 4.85 6.20
CA SER A 122 -3.52 5.26 7.01
C SER A 122 -3.20 4.27 8.12
N LYS A 123 -1.95 4.24 8.59
CA LYS A 123 -1.51 3.50 9.77
C LYS A 123 -0.34 4.22 10.42
N VAL A 124 -0.38 4.40 11.73
CA VAL A 124 0.80 4.81 12.50
C VAL A 124 1.65 3.56 12.79
N VAL A 125 2.92 3.62 12.40
CA VAL A 125 3.92 2.59 12.66
C VAL A 125 4.86 3.11 13.75
N PRO A 126 5.00 2.41 14.90
CA PRO A 126 5.96 2.82 15.92
C PRO A 126 7.41 2.60 15.46
N ALA A 127 8.35 3.33 16.06
CA ALA A 127 9.77 3.00 15.95
C ALA A 127 10.02 1.59 16.50
N GLY A 128 10.81 0.81 15.78
CA GLY A 128 11.15 -0.59 16.10
C GLY A 128 12.36 -0.74 17.01
#